data_AF-A0A924UZM3-F1
#
_entry.id   AF-A0A924UZM3-F1
#
_cell.length_a   1.000
_cell.length_b   1.000
_cell.length_c   1.000
_cell.angle_alpha   90.00
_cell.angle_beta   90.00
_cell.angle_gamma   90.00
#
_symmetry.space_group_name_H-M   'P 1'
#
loop_
_entity.id
_entity.type
_entity.pdbx_description
1 polymer ?
#
loop_
_entity_poly.entity_id
_entity_poly.type
_entity_poly.pdbx_seq_one_letter_code
_entity_poly.pdbx_strand_id
1 'polypeptide(L)'
;MSKVISHSLFTDFDIDLFKAGKHFRLYEKLGAHLVTVDNVEGVYFAVWAPTAHSVSVVGDFNFWTQGEHLLEVRWDSSGIWEGFIPTISKGTTYKYSIQSNNGGTVTEKADPFAFYCEKPPHTASVVWDLDYKWKDTAWMETRKNHNGLDKPYSVYEVHLGSWKRHAEDNRFLTYLEFAEDLVNYIKETGFTHVEFMPIM
;
A
#
# COMPACT_ATOMS: atom_id res chain seq x y z
N MET A 1 -13.82 -13.35 -19.28
CA MET A 1 -13.63 -12.63 -18.01
C MET A 1 -13.00 -13.58 -17.02
N SER A 2 -11.85 -13.22 -16.46
CA SER A 2 -11.26 -13.96 -15.34
C SER A 2 -12.25 -13.93 -14.18
N LYS A 3 -12.65 -15.09 -13.66
CA LYS A 3 -13.48 -15.16 -12.45
C LYS A 3 -12.58 -15.00 -11.22
N VAL A 4 -13.15 -14.46 -10.14
CA VAL A 4 -12.51 -14.53 -8.81
C VAL A 4 -12.43 -16.00 -8.41
N ILE A 5 -11.25 -16.41 -7.96
CA ILE A 5 -10.96 -17.75 -7.44
C ILE A 5 -10.86 -17.63 -5.92
N SER A 6 -11.55 -18.53 -5.21
CA SER A 6 -11.45 -18.60 -3.76
C SER A 6 -10.03 -19.01 -3.37
N HIS A 7 -9.34 -18.11 -2.68
CA HIS A 7 -7.99 -18.30 -2.17
C HIS A 7 -7.83 -17.40 -0.95
N SER A 8 -7.02 -17.82 0.02
CA SER A 8 -6.73 -17.00 1.19
C SER A 8 -5.27 -17.08 1.58
N LEU A 9 -4.70 -15.91 1.92
CA LEU A 9 -3.40 -15.82 2.56
C LEU A 9 -3.48 -15.88 4.10
N PHE A 10 -4.68 -15.81 4.67
CA PHE A 10 -4.88 -15.83 6.11
C PHE A 10 -4.89 -17.26 6.65
N THR A 11 -4.05 -17.51 7.64
CA THR A 11 -4.17 -18.66 8.52
C THR A 11 -5.18 -18.39 9.64
N ASP A 12 -5.65 -19.43 10.32
CA ASP A 12 -6.52 -19.26 11.50
C ASP A 12 -5.86 -18.40 12.58
N PHE A 13 -4.53 -18.54 12.75
CA PHE A 13 -3.76 -17.73 13.69
C PHE A 13 -3.73 -16.23 13.30
N ASP A 14 -3.62 -15.93 12.00
CA ASP A 14 -3.67 -14.55 11.52
C ASP A 14 -5.03 -13.91 11.85
N ILE A 15 -6.11 -14.68 11.71
CA ILE A 15 -7.48 -14.22 12.02
C ILE A 15 -7.69 -14.01 13.52
N ASP A 16 -7.19 -14.91 14.36
CA ASP A 16 -7.27 -14.75 15.81
C ASP A 16 -6.52 -13.49 16.27
N LEU A 17 -5.32 -13.25 15.71
CA LEU A 17 -4.57 -12.02 15.96
C LEU A 17 -5.29 -10.78 15.43
N PHE A 18 -5.90 -10.86 14.25
CA PHE A 18 -6.67 -9.77 13.65
C PHE A 18 -7.84 -9.37 14.55
N LYS A 19 -8.68 -10.36 14.94
CA LYS A 19 -9.83 -10.15 15.83
C LYS A 19 -9.43 -9.61 17.20
N ALA A 20 -8.26 -10.00 17.70
CA ALA A 20 -7.71 -9.49 18.96
C ALA A 20 -7.04 -8.11 18.83
N GLY A 21 -6.90 -7.55 17.62
CA GLY A 21 -6.18 -6.30 17.38
C GLY A 21 -4.67 -6.40 17.61
N LYS A 22 -4.09 -7.60 17.47
CA LYS A 22 -2.68 -7.91 17.77
C LYS A 22 -1.86 -8.34 16.56
N HIS A 23 -2.42 -8.25 15.36
CA HIS A 23 -1.71 -8.61 14.14
C HIS A 23 -0.87 -7.44 13.62
N PHE A 24 0.41 -7.39 13.98
CA PHE A 24 1.31 -6.27 13.64
C PHE A 24 1.80 -6.24 12.19
N ARG A 25 1.50 -7.28 11.39
CA ARG A 25 1.91 -7.42 9.98
C ARG A 25 0.72 -7.60 9.03
N LEU A 26 -0.43 -6.97 9.34
CA LEU A 26 -1.66 -7.15 8.54
C LEU A 26 -1.49 -6.74 7.09
N TYR A 27 -0.58 -5.80 6.81
CA TYR A 27 -0.26 -5.36 5.47
C TYR A 27 0.31 -6.47 4.57
N GLU A 28 0.68 -7.64 5.11
CA GLU A 28 1.11 -8.82 4.32
C GLU A 28 -0.06 -9.68 3.86
N LYS A 29 -1.27 -9.39 4.36
CA LYS A 29 -2.49 -10.16 4.12
C LYS A 29 -3.59 -9.29 3.53
N LEU A 30 -3.87 -8.13 4.14
CA LEU A 30 -4.79 -7.13 3.59
C LEU A 30 -4.11 -6.35 2.47
N GLY A 31 -4.90 -5.81 1.55
CA GLY A 31 -4.42 -5.09 0.38
C GLY A 31 -4.44 -5.93 -0.89
N ALA A 32 -3.61 -5.54 -1.86
CA ALA A 32 -3.39 -6.25 -3.11
C ALA A 32 -1.98 -6.87 -3.15
N HIS A 33 -1.90 -8.18 -3.34
CA HIS A 33 -0.66 -8.96 -3.31
C HIS A 33 -0.47 -9.75 -4.59
N LEU A 34 0.66 -9.55 -5.27
CA LEU A 34 1.06 -10.36 -6.42
C LEU A 34 1.43 -11.77 -5.94
N VAL A 35 0.68 -12.78 -6.39
CA VAL A 35 0.85 -14.18 -5.99
C VAL A 35 0.61 -15.13 -7.17
N THR A 36 1.09 -16.36 -7.03
CA THR A 36 0.82 -17.45 -7.98
C THR A 36 -0.07 -18.48 -7.30
N VAL A 37 -1.25 -18.73 -7.87
CA VAL A 37 -2.21 -19.75 -7.41
C VAL A 37 -2.41 -20.75 -8.54
N ASP A 38 -2.23 -22.05 -8.25
CA ASP A 38 -2.37 -23.14 -9.23
C ASP A 38 -1.58 -22.91 -10.54
N ASN A 39 -0.34 -22.43 -10.41
CA ASN A 39 0.56 -22.04 -11.52
C ASN A 39 0.07 -20.88 -12.39
N VAL A 40 -0.89 -20.08 -11.91
CA VAL A 40 -1.37 -18.87 -12.57
C VAL A 40 -0.98 -17.66 -11.74
N GLU A 41 -0.27 -16.72 -12.37
CA GLU A 41 0.05 -15.43 -11.76
C GLU A 41 -1.18 -14.52 -11.74
N GLY A 42 -1.32 -13.74 -10.68
CA GLY A 42 -2.39 -12.77 -10.54
C GLY A 42 -2.24 -11.99 -9.24
N VAL A 43 -3.37 -11.45 -8.78
CA VAL A 43 -3.40 -10.63 -7.56
C VAL A 43 -4.44 -11.17 -6.62
N TYR A 44 -4.02 -11.39 -5.38
CA TYR A 44 -4.91 -11.63 -4.25
C TYR A 44 -5.32 -10.28 -3.64
N PHE A 45 -6.61 -10.06 -3.52
CA PHE A 45 -7.18 -8.87 -2.90
C PHE A 45 -7.84 -9.26 -1.58
N ALA A 46 -7.64 -8.43 -0.55
CA ALA A 46 -8.36 -8.58 0.71
C ALA A 46 -8.64 -7.24 1.39
N VAL A 47 -9.89 -7.03 1.80
CA VAL A 47 -10.33 -5.80 2.46
C VAL A 47 -11.29 -6.10 3.60
N TRP A 48 -11.14 -5.37 4.71
CA TRP A 48 -12.06 -5.48 5.83
C TRP A 48 -13.26 -4.54 5.64
N ALA A 49 -14.44 -5.13 5.42
CA ALA A 49 -15.69 -4.41 5.18
C ALA A 49 -16.88 -5.18 5.80
N PRO A 50 -16.93 -5.32 7.14
CA PRO A 50 -17.80 -6.28 7.83
C PRO A 50 -19.29 -6.03 7.61
N THR A 51 -19.69 -4.79 7.33
CA THR A 51 -21.10 -4.40 7.14
C THR A 51 -21.50 -4.28 5.66
N ALA A 52 -20.60 -4.59 4.72
CA ALA A 52 -20.90 -4.56 3.30
C ALA A 52 -21.91 -5.66 2.93
N HIS A 53 -22.75 -5.37 1.95
CA HIS A 53 -23.61 -6.36 1.30
C HIS A 53 -22.79 -7.20 0.31
N SER A 54 -21.97 -6.52 -0.49
CA SER A 54 -21.07 -7.12 -1.47
C SER A 54 -19.86 -6.21 -1.66
N VAL A 55 -18.73 -6.81 -2.01
CA VAL A 55 -17.50 -6.12 -2.38
C VAL A 55 -17.02 -6.68 -3.70
N SER A 56 -16.73 -5.82 -4.66
CA SER A 56 -16.17 -6.19 -5.96
C SER A 56 -14.93 -5.37 -6.26
N VAL A 57 -13.98 -5.94 -7.00
CA VAL A 57 -12.78 -5.22 -7.43
C VAL A 57 -13.04 -4.61 -8.81
N VAL A 58 -12.89 -3.31 -8.93
CA VAL A 58 -13.03 -2.57 -10.20
C VAL A 58 -11.69 -1.95 -10.58
N GLY A 59 -11.35 -1.96 -11.86
CA GLY A 59 -10.09 -1.41 -12.34
C GLY A 59 -9.95 -1.51 -13.86
N ASP A 60 -8.75 -1.21 -14.36
CA ASP A 60 -8.49 -1.20 -15.82
C ASP A 60 -8.77 -2.56 -16.47
N PHE A 61 -8.50 -3.65 -15.77
CA PHE A 61 -8.66 -5.02 -16.25
C PHE A 61 -10.12 -5.45 -16.50
N ASN A 62 -11.09 -4.74 -15.94
CA ASN A 62 -12.53 -4.97 -16.15
C ASN A 62 -13.28 -3.72 -16.59
N PHE A 63 -12.57 -2.73 -17.13
CA PHE A 63 -13.14 -1.46 -17.60
C PHE A 63 -13.98 -0.74 -16.54
N TRP A 64 -13.60 -0.88 -15.26
CA TRP A 64 -14.32 -0.29 -14.13
C TRP A 64 -15.78 -0.77 -13.98
N THR A 65 -16.08 -1.99 -14.45
CA THR A 65 -17.44 -2.55 -14.43
C THR A 65 -17.79 -3.08 -13.04
N GLN A 66 -18.80 -2.48 -12.40
CA GLN A 66 -19.29 -2.90 -11.09
C GLN A 66 -20.01 -4.25 -11.14
N GLY A 67 -19.92 -5.03 -10.05
CA GLY A 67 -20.57 -6.35 -9.95
C GLY A 67 -19.83 -7.48 -10.67
N GLU A 68 -18.79 -7.16 -11.45
CA GLU A 68 -17.77 -8.13 -11.83
C GLU A 68 -16.73 -8.28 -10.71
N HIS A 69 -16.02 -9.42 -10.70
CA HIS A 69 -14.97 -9.72 -9.73
C HIS A 69 -15.39 -9.53 -8.27
N LEU A 70 -16.54 -10.12 -7.91
CA LEU A 70 -17.03 -10.19 -6.54
C LEU A 70 -16.07 -10.99 -5.64
N LEU A 71 -15.67 -10.38 -4.52
CA LEU A 71 -14.89 -11.04 -3.49
C LEU A 71 -15.80 -11.91 -2.61
N GLU A 72 -15.20 -12.92 -1.99
CA GLU A 72 -15.88 -13.81 -1.06
C GLU A 72 -15.70 -13.30 0.37
N VAL A 73 -16.78 -13.28 1.15
CA VAL A 73 -16.68 -13.01 2.59
C VAL A 73 -16.11 -14.25 3.30
N ARG A 74 -15.15 -14.04 4.19
CA ARG A 74 -14.60 -15.13 4.99
C ARG A 74 -15.67 -15.75 5.91
N TRP A 75 -15.68 -17.08 5.99
CA TRP A 75 -16.63 -17.87 6.78
C TRP A 75 -16.46 -17.71 8.29
N ASP A 76 -15.32 -17.19 8.73
CA ASP A 76 -14.91 -17.09 10.13
C ASP A 76 -15.48 -15.88 10.88
N SER A 77 -16.41 -15.13 10.27
CA SER A 77 -17.02 -13.91 10.84
C SER A 77 -16.03 -12.78 11.15
N SER A 78 -14.83 -12.77 10.52
CA SER A 78 -13.91 -11.62 10.58
C SER A 78 -14.44 -10.38 9.85
N GLY A 79 -15.33 -10.57 8.87
CA GLY A 79 -15.84 -9.50 8.00
C GLY A 79 -14.82 -9.06 6.94
N ILE A 80 -13.79 -9.86 6.70
CA ILE A 80 -12.84 -9.69 5.61
C ILE A 80 -13.44 -10.28 4.33
N TRP A 81 -13.30 -9.54 3.24
CA TRP A 81 -13.64 -9.96 1.88
C TRP A 81 -12.35 -10.23 1.13
N GLU A 82 -12.24 -11.37 0.46
CA GLU A 82 -11.02 -11.79 -0.21
C GLU A 82 -11.25 -12.57 -1.50
N GLY A 83 -10.22 -12.64 -2.34
CA GLY A 83 -10.25 -13.43 -3.55
C GLY A 83 -9.02 -13.22 -4.42
N PHE A 84 -8.70 -14.23 -5.23
CA PHE A 84 -7.63 -14.18 -6.21
C PHE A 84 -8.20 -13.89 -7.61
N ILE A 85 -7.63 -12.90 -8.30
CA ILE A 85 -7.97 -12.58 -9.68
C ILE A 85 -6.75 -12.90 -10.56
N PRO A 86 -6.84 -13.90 -11.45
CA PRO A 86 -5.73 -14.27 -12.32
C PRO A 86 -5.45 -13.19 -13.37
N THR A 87 -4.24 -13.19 -13.89
CA THR A 87 -3.77 -12.36 -15.03
C THR A 87 -3.68 -10.85 -14.77
N ILE A 88 -3.90 -10.39 -13.54
CA ILE A 88 -3.60 -9.01 -13.14
C ILE A 88 -2.10 -8.88 -12.84
N SER A 89 -1.51 -7.78 -13.29
CA SER A 89 -0.08 -7.50 -13.14
C SER A 89 0.20 -6.24 -12.32
N LYS A 90 1.46 -6.12 -11.86
CA LYS A 90 2.00 -4.91 -11.22
C LYS A 90 1.72 -3.67 -12.09
N GLY A 91 1.30 -2.58 -11.46
CA GLY A 91 0.96 -1.31 -12.11
C GLY A 91 -0.52 -1.18 -12.51
N THR A 92 -1.32 -2.23 -12.34
CA THR A 92 -2.77 -2.16 -12.61
C THR A 92 -3.47 -1.28 -11.59
N THR A 93 -4.31 -0.35 -12.03
CA THR A 93 -5.12 0.48 -11.14
C THR A 93 -6.40 -0.25 -10.71
N TYR A 94 -6.83 -0.04 -9.46
CA TYR A 94 -8.04 -0.65 -8.92
C TYR A 94 -8.66 0.16 -7.77
N LYS A 95 -9.92 -0.14 -7.48
CA LYS A 95 -10.68 0.26 -6.30
C LYS A 95 -11.58 -0.89 -5.84
N TYR A 96 -12.07 -0.79 -4.61
CA TYR A 96 -13.18 -1.61 -4.15
C TYR A 96 -14.50 -0.91 -4.43
N SER A 97 -15.38 -1.56 -5.19
CA SER A 97 -16.79 -1.19 -5.28
C SER A 97 -17.54 -1.90 -4.14
N ILE A 98 -18.02 -1.12 -3.18
CA ILE A 98 -18.65 -1.63 -1.96
C ILE A 98 -20.13 -1.26 -2.00
N GLN A 99 -20.99 -2.27 -1.98
CA GLN A 99 -22.43 -2.10 -1.80
C GLN A 99 -22.76 -2.13 -0.31
N SER A 100 -23.40 -1.09 0.20
CA SER A 100 -23.81 -0.98 1.60
C SER A 100 -25.09 -1.77 1.87
N ASN A 101 -25.18 -2.42 3.04
CA ASN A 101 -26.44 -2.95 3.57
C ASN A 101 -27.43 -1.84 3.97
N ASN A 102 -26.98 -0.60 4.10
CA ASN A 102 -27.84 0.55 4.39
C ASN A 102 -28.23 1.27 3.09
N GLY A 103 -29.47 1.07 2.62
CA GLY A 103 -30.01 1.76 1.45
C GLY A 103 -29.44 1.32 0.10
N GLY A 104 -28.63 0.26 0.05
CA GLY A 104 -28.09 -0.31 -1.20
C GLY A 104 -27.10 0.58 -1.94
N THR A 105 -26.61 1.66 -1.31
CA THR A 105 -25.68 2.60 -1.94
C THR A 105 -24.38 1.90 -2.30
N VAL A 106 -23.92 2.11 -3.54
CA VAL A 106 -22.63 1.63 -4.03
C VAL A 106 -21.63 2.77 -3.99
N THR A 107 -20.46 2.54 -3.40
CA THR A 107 -19.37 3.50 -3.35
C THR A 107 -18.06 2.86 -3.77
N GLU A 108 -17.23 3.63 -4.47
CA GLU A 108 -15.86 3.22 -4.80
C GLU A 108 -14.89 3.75 -3.75
N LYS A 109 -13.99 2.88 -3.29
CA LYS A 109 -12.99 3.18 -2.28
C LYS A 109 -11.61 2.78 -2.75
N ALA A 110 -10.63 3.65 -2.49
CA ALA A 110 -9.23 3.26 -2.50
C ALA A 110 -8.99 2.18 -1.45
N ASP A 111 -8.01 1.32 -1.70
CA ASP A 111 -7.60 0.29 -0.75
C ASP A 111 -6.96 0.93 0.50
N PRO A 112 -7.48 0.66 1.72
CA PRO A 112 -6.87 1.15 2.96
C PRO A 112 -5.43 0.67 3.20
N PHE A 113 -5.05 -0.44 2.57
CA PHE A 113 -3.72 -1.07 2.62
C PHE A 113 -2.96 -0.92 1.29
N ALA A 114 -3.32 0.05 0.45
CA ALA A 114 -2.60 0.32 -0.81
C ALA A 114 -1.11 0.60 -0.57
N PHE A 115 -0.23 -0.11 -1.29
CA PHE A 115 1.21 0.21 -1.32
C PHE A 115 1.54 1.36 -2.25
N TYR A 116 0.71 1.60 -3.26
CA TYR A 116 0.90 2.67 -4.23
C TYR A 116 -0.45 3.20 -4.71
N CYS A 117 -0.48 4.48 -5.06
CA CYS A 117 -1.69 5.21 -5.44
C CYS A 117 -1.43 6.05 -6.69
N GLU A 118 -2.50 6.36 -7.43
CA GLU A 118 -2.42 7.34 -8.50
C GLU A 118 -2.05 8.73 -7.97
N LYS A 119 -1.53 9.59 -8.86
CA LYS A 119 -1.24 10.99 -8.52
C LYS A 119 -2.54 11.78 -8.34
N PRO A 120 -2.66 12.62 -7.30
CA PRO A 120 -3.81 13.51 -7.16
C PRO A 120 -4.06 14.36 -8.43
N PRO A 121 -5.33 14.60 -8.81
CA PRO A 121 -6.57 14.34 -8.05
C PRO A 121 -7.15 12.93 -8.23
N HIS A 122 -6.46 12.04 -8.95
CA HIS A 122 -6.89 10.65 -9.10
C HIS A 122 -6.79 9.90 -7.76
N THR A 123 -7.60 8.84 -7.63
CA THR A 123 -7.87 8.20 -6.33
C THR A 123 -7.80 6.67 -6.38
N ALA A 124 -7.43 6.05 -7.51
CA ALA A 124 -7.27 4.61 -7.53
C ALA A 124 -6.02 4.19 -6.78
N SER A 125 -6.10 3.00 -6.19
CA SER A 125 -4.94 2.27 -5.72
C SER A 125 -4.28 1.57 -6.90
N VAL A 126 -3.00 1.26 -6.78
CA VAL A 126 -2.21 0.60 -7.83
C VAL A 126 -1.62 -0.67 -7.26
N VAL A 127 -1.77 -1.79 -7.97
CA VAL A 127 -1.14 -3.06 -7.62
C VAL A 127 0.38 -2.86 -7.66
N TRP A 128 1.04 -3.12 -6.54
CA TRP A 128 2.48 -2.89 -6.40
C TRP A 128 3.10 -3.94 -5.47
N ASP A 129 4.41 -4.12 -5.55
CA ASP A 129 5.19 -4.96 -4.64
C ASP A 129 6.33 -4.15 -4.01
N LEU A 130 6.96 -4.71 -2.98
CA LEU A 130 8.01 -4.09 -2.19
C LEU A 130 9.37 -4.78 -2.45
N ASP A 131 9.72 -4.96 -3.73
CA ASP A 131 10.83 -5.82 -4.17
C ASP A 131 12.23 -5.15 -4.20
N TYR A 132 12.31 -3.87 -3.83
CA TYR A 132 13.54 -3.06 -3.85
C TYR A 132 14.69 -3.70 -3.05
N LYS A 133 15.87 -3.74 -3.65
CA LYS A 133 17.09 -4.31 -3.05
C LYS A 133 17.88 -3.24 -2.30
N TRP A 134 17.70 -3.22 -0.98
CA TRP A 134 18.40 -2.32 -0.07
C TRP A 134 19.91 -2.59 -0.01
N LYS A 135 20.69 -1.52 0.22
CA LYS A 135 22.16 -1.53 0.29
C LYS A 135 22.70 -0.89 1.58
N ASP A 136 21.86 -0.76 2.60
CA ASP A 136 22.11 -0.03 3.84
C ASP A 136 22.40 -0.96 5.04
N THR A 137 22.70 -2.24 4.81
CA THR A 137 22.95 -3.24 5.86
C THR A 137 23.96 -2.75 6.91
N ALA A 138 25.08 -2.16 6.47
CA ALA A 138 26.11 -1.65 7.38
C ALA A 138 25.61 -0.50 8.28
N TRP A 139 24.71 0.35 7.76
CA TRP A 139 24.06 1.38 8.56
C TRP A 139 23.07 0.76 9.55
N MET A 140 22.24 -0.18 9.10
CA MET A 140 21.23 -0.82 9.94
C MET A 140 21.83 -1.59 11.13
N GLU A 141 22.99 -2.22 10.95
CA GLU A 141 23.75 -2.88 12.02
C GLU A 141 24.24 -1.90 13.11
N THR A 142 24.59 -0.67 12.71
CA THR A 142 25.16 0.34 13.61
C THR A 142 24.15 1.40 14.06
N ARG A 143 22.93 1.40 13.52
CA ARG A 143 21.88 2.41 13.75
C ARG A 143 21.58 2.61 15.24
N LYS A 144 21.49 1.54 16.02
CA LYS A 144 21.22 1.61 17.47
C LYS A 144 22.27 2.44 18.22
N ASN A 145 23.53 2.37 17.79
CA ASN A 145 24.62 3.11 18.41
C ASN A 145 24.62 4.59 18.03
N HIS A 146 24.17 4.92 16.81
CA HIS A 146 24.08 6.31 16.33
C HIS A 146 22.85 7.04 16.87
N ASN A 147 21.77 6.32 17.17
CA ASN A 147 20.50 6.87 17.66
C ASN A 147 20.32 6.70 19.19
N GLY A 148 21.42 6.56 19.92
CA GLY A 148 21.41 6.55 21.38
C GLY A 148 20.99 7.90 21.95
N LEU A 149 20.39 7.90 23.15
CA LEU A 149 19.94 9.13 23.82
C LEU A 149 21.11 10.08 24.18
N ASP A 150 22.34 9.56 24.19
CA ASP A 150 23.59 10.28 24.47
C ASP A 150 24.34 10.68 23.20
N LYS A 151 23.74 10.53 22.01
CA LYS A 151 24.38 10.83 20.71
C LYS A 151 23.95 12.19 20.17
N PRO A 152 24.76 12.79 19.28
CA PRO A 152 24.38 14.03 18.60
C PRO A 152 23.04 13.86 17.87
N TYR A 153 22.11 14.77 18.12
CA TYR A 153 20.77 14.74 17.54
C TYR A 153 20.38 16.13 17.05
N SER A 154 20.68 16.39 15.77
CA SER A 154 20.33 17.61 15.05
C SER A 154 19.51 17.24 13.82
N VAL A 155 18.28 17.73 13.75
CA VAL A 155 17.24 17.33 12.78
C VAL A 155 16.96 18.48 11.83
N TYR A 156 16.94 18.19 10.53
CA TYR A 156 16.45 19.10 9.50
C TYR A 156 15.02 18.70 9.10
N GLU A 157 14.03 19.50 9.48
CA GLU A 157 12.63 19.26 9.12
C GLU A 157 12.37 19.72 7.67
N VAL A 158 11.71 18.88 6.87
CA VAL A 158 11.53 19.08 5.43
C VAL A 158 10.10 18.79 4.99
N HIS A 159 9.51 19.77 4.31
CA HIS A 159 8.36 19.55 3.44
C HIS A 159 8.84 19.30 2.01
N LEU A 160 8.76 18.04 1.54
CA LEU A 160 9.26 17.66 0.22
C LEU A 160 8.61 18.48 -0.91
N GLY A 161 7.30 18.77 -0.80
CA GLY A 161 6.58 19.51 -1.85
C GLY A 161 7.02 20.98 -2.04
N SER A 162 7.83 21.54 -1.12
CA SER A 162 8.25 22.94 -1.17
C SER A 162 9.74 23.17 -0.89
N TRP A 163 10.52 22.13 -0.60
CA TRP A 163 11.95 22.28 -0.33
C TRP A 163 12.73 22.81 -1.54
N LYS A 164 12.50 22.20 -2.70
CA LYS A 164 13.08 22.60 -3.99
C LYS A 164 12.15 22.20 -5.13
N ARG A 165 12.12 23.01 -6.19
CA ARG A 165 11.40 22.73 -7.44
C ARG A 165 12.41 22.42 -8.53
N HIS A 166 11.99 21.63 -9.51
CA HIS A 166 12.78 21.42 -10.71
C HIS A 166 12.88 22.75 -11.48
N ALA A 167 14.09 23.15 -11.87
CA ALA A 167 14.38 24.51 -12.30
C ALA A 167 13.76 24.87 -13.67
N GLU A 168 13.64 23.88 -14.57
CA GLU A 168 13.23 24.13 -15.96
C GLU A 168 11.72 24.20 -16.16
N ASP A 169 10.97 23.37 -15.44
CA ASP A 169 9.53 23.14 -15.63
C ASP A 169 8.70 23.36 -14.35
N ASN A 170 9.35 23.77 -13.25
CA ASN A 170 8.74 24.05 -11.96
C ASN A 170 7.94 22.88 -11.35
N ARG A 171 8.19 21.64 -11.78
CA ARG A 171 7.55 20.45 -11.18
C ARG A 171 8.14 20.12 -9.81
N PHE A 172 7.47 19.22 -9.09
CA PHE A 172 8.04 18.58 -7.90
C PHE A 172 9.24 17.72 -8.27
N LEU A 173 10.25 17.69 -7.41
CA LEU A 173 11.32 16.70 -7.52
C LEU A 173 10.77 15.30 -7.24
N THR A 174 11.34 14.32 -7.93
CA THR A 174 11.15 12.90 -7.64
C THR A 174 11.97 12.50 -6.42
N TYR A 175 11.61 11.39 -5.77
CA TYR A 175 12.41 10.85 -4.65
C TYR A 175 13.87 10.56 -5.03
N LEU A 176 14.15 10.23 -6.29
CA LEU A 176 15.52 10.02 -6.78
C LEU A 176 16.30 11.33 -6.86
N GLU A 177 15.68 12.41 -7.34
CA GLU A 177 16.31 13.73 -7.35
C GLU A 177 16.55 14.25 -5.93
N PHE A 178 15.61 14.03 -5.00
CA PHE A 178 15.85 14.31 -3.58
C PHE A 178 17.01 13.50 -3.01
N ALA A 179 17.14 12.22 -3.37
CA ALA A 179 18.22 11.36 -2.88
C ALA A 179 19.62 11.88 -3.28
N GLU A 180 19.72 12.69 -4.32
CA GLU A 180 20.96 13.39 -4.68
C GLU A 180 21.03 14.76 -4.01
N ASP A 181 20.07 15.64 -4.30
CA ASP A 181 20.12 17.05 -3.92
C ASP A 181 20.03 17.24 -2.40
N LEU A 182 19.03 16.65 -1.75
CA LEU A 182 18.79 16.84 -0.32
C LEU A 182 19.88 16.15 0.49
N VAL A 183 20.30 14.95 0.10
CA VAL A 183 21.34 14.21 0.83
C VAL A 183 22.68 14.95 0.79
N ASN A 184 23.05 15.54 -0.35
CA ASN A 184 24.27 16.35 -0.45
C ASN A 184 24.17 17.59 0.46
N TYR A 185 23.05 18.32 0.41
CA TYR A 185 22.83 19.48 1.26
C TYR A 185 22.93 19.15 2.76
N ILE A 186 22.32 18.04 3.18
CA ILE A 186 22.37 17.56 4.57
C ILE A 186 23.80 17.22 5.00
N LYS A 187 24.57 16.57 4.13
CA LYS A 187 25.98 16.25 4.40
C LYS A 187 26.85 17.50 4.53
N GLU A 188 26.65 18.50 3.67
CA GLU A 188 27.40 19.76 3.70
C GLU A 188 27.09 20.59 4.96
N THR A 189 25.84 20.58 5.39
CA THR A 189 25.38 21.36 6.56
C THR A 189 25.58 20.63 7.90
N GLY A 190 25.84 19.32 7.86
CA GLY A 190 26.21 18.53 9.05
C GLY A 190 25.04 18.12 9.95
N PHE A 191 23.80 18.14 9.44
CA PHE A 191 22.67 17.56 10.18
C PHE A 191 22.83 16.03 10.31
N THR A 192 22.33 15.49 11.42
CA THR A 192 22.41 14.05 11.71
C THR A 192 21.19 13.29 11.20
N HIS A 193 20.05 13.96 11.11
CA HIS A 193 18.75 13.37 10.80
C HIS A 193 17.94 14.32 9.91
N VAL A 194 17.00 13.74 9.17
CA VAL A 194 15.98 14.46 8.41
C VAL A 194 14.63 14.03 8.95
N GLU A 195 13.76 14.99 9.23
CA GLU A 195 12.37 14.74 9.59
C GLU A 195 11.49 15.22 8.43
N PHE A 196 10.65 14.32 7.91
CA PHE A 196 9.74 14.68 6.83
C PHE A 196 8.37 15.03 7.40
N MET A 197 7.80 16.15 6.93
CA MET A 197 6.35 16.34 7.01
C MET A 197 5.63 15.17 6.32
N PRO A 198 4.35 14.89 6.64
CA PRO A 198 3.65 13.70 6.15
C PRO A 198 3.81 13.46 4.64
N ILE A 199 4.31 12.27 4.30
CA ILE A 199 4.51 11.79 2.93
C ILE A 199 3.48 10.73 2.51
N MET A 200 2.48 10.50 3.38
CA MET A 200 1.32 9.63 3.17
C MET A 200 0.07 10.47 2.91
#